data_AF-A0A2H0T921-F1
#
_entry.id   AF-A0A2H0T921-F1
#
_cell.length_a   1.000
_cell.length_b   1.000
_cell.length_c   1.000
_cell.angle_alpha   90.00
_cell.angle_beta   90.00
_cell.angle_gamma   90.00
#
_symmetry.space_group_name_H-M   'P 1'
#
loop_
_entity.id
_entity.type
_entity.pdbx_description
1 polymer ?
#
loop_
_entity_poly.entity_id
_entity_poly.type
_entity_poly.pdbx_seq_one_letter_code
_entity_poly.pdbx_strand_id
1 'polypeptide(L)'
;MTKNNGMWQALSLAGQLGYTIAVPLVILALIGRFFDRKYDSSPWFLLGGIFLSLIITSIWITKKSMLIMRDITEDLKKNKTKVSQS
;
A
#
# COMPACT_ATOMS: atom_id res chain seq x y z
N MET A 1 23.04 -14.80 -20.35
CA MET A 1 22.42 -15.14 -19.06
C MET A 1 22.02 -13.85 -18.34
N THR A 2 20.79 -13.37 -18.53
CA THR A 2 20.29 -12.16 -17.85
C THR A 2 19.82 -12.51 -16.44
N LYS A 3 20.76 -12.51 -15.49
CA LYS A 3 20.46 -12.56 -14.05
C LYS A 3 20.24 -11.13 -13.57
N ASN A 4 19.08 -10.54 -13.91
CA ASN A 4 18.66 -9.27 -13.33
C ASN A 4 17.15 -9.28 -13.15
N ASN A 5 16.68 -10.12 -12.23
CA ASN A 5 15.25 -10.34 -12.01
C ASN A 5 14.87 -9.78 -10.63
N GLY A 6 15.76 -9.94 -9.65
CA GLY A 6 15.53 -9.51 -8.27
C GLY A 6 15.50 -7.99 -8.10
N MET A 7 16.37 -7.23 -8.77
CA MET A 7 16.38 -5.76 -8.63
C MET A 7 15.14 -5.11 -9.24
N TRP A 8 14.74 -5.57 -10.43
CA TRP A 8 13.51 -5.12 -11.07
C TRP A 8 12.25 -5.55 -10.31
N GLN A 9 12.23 -6.76 -9.74
CA GLN A 9 11.13 -7.19 -8.86
C GLN A 9 11.06 -6.35 -7.58
N ALA A 10 12.19 -6.10 -6.91
CA ALA A 10 12.23 -5.25 -5.73
C ALA A 10 11.75 -3.83 -6.03
N LEU A 11 12.16 -3.27 -7.17
CA LEU A 11 11.72 -1.94 -7.60
C LEU A 11 10.22 -1.90 -7.93
N SER A 12 9.70 -2.94 -8.60
CA SER A 12 8.26 -3.07 -8.87
C SER A 12 7.44 -3.17 -7.59
N LEU A 13 7.93 -3.94 -6.60
CA LEU A 13 7.27 -4.08 -5.30
C LEU A 13 7.29 -2.75 -4.53
N ALA A 14 8.45 -2.09 -4.47
CA ALA A 14 8.58 -0.77 -3.85
C ALA A 14 7.66 0.26 -4.52
N GLY A 15 7.55 0.24 -5.86
CA GLY A 15 6.65 1.10 -6.62
C GLY A 15 5.16 0.84 -6.33
N GLN A 16 4.73 -0.42 -6.30
CA GLN A 16 3.35 -0.77 -5.94
C GLN A 16 2.99 -0.35 -4.52
N LEU A 17 3.88 -0.61 -3.56
CA LEU A 17 3.68 -0.22 -2.17
C LEU A 17 3.68 1.31 -2.02
N GLY A 18 4.66 1.98 -2.64
CA GLY A 18 4.79 3.44 -2.62
C GLY A 18 3.57 4.14 -3.20
N TYR A 19 3.08 3.71 -4.37
CA TYR A 19 1.89 4.29 -5.00
C TYR A 19 0.61 4.06 -4.17
N THR A 20 0.45 2.86 -3.58
CA THR A 20 -0.70 2.53 -2.73
C THR A 20 -0.81 3.46 -1.52
N ILE A 21 0.33 3.94 -0.98
CA ILE A 21 0.37 4.87 0.14
C ILE A 21 0.30 6.33 -0.33
N ALA A 22 1.04 6.67 -1.39
CA ALA A 22 1.16 8.05 -1.86
C ALA A 22 -0.16 8.61 -2.42
N VAL A 23 -0.93 7.79 -3.14
CA VAL A 23 -2.21 8.21 -3.75
C VAL A 23 -3.22 8.73 -2.71
N PRO A 24 -3.64 7.94 -1.70
CA PRO A 24 -4.59 8.43 -0.70
C PRO A 24 -4.04 9.62 0.08
N LEU A 25 -2.72 9.63 0.34
CA LEU A 25 -2.08 10.71 1.08
C LEU A 25 -2.13 12.04 0.33
N VAL A 26 -1.77 12.03 -0.96
CA VAL A 26 -1.82 13.24 -1.79
C VAL A 26 -3.26 13.68 -2.01
N ILE A 27 -4.19 12.76 -2.30
CA ILE A 27 -5.62 13.09 -2.51
C ILE A 27 -6.20 13.75 -1.26
N LEU A 28 -6.03 13.13 -0.09
CA LEU A 28 -6.58 13.66 1.16
C LEU A 28 -5.88 14.94 1.61
N ALA A 29 -4.57 15.08 1.38
CA ALA A 29 -3.86 16.33 1.66
C ALA A 29 -4.34 17.47 0.75
N LEU A 30 -4.59 17.21 -0.54
CA LEU A 30 -5.12 18.22 -1.47
C LEU A 30 -6.56 18.62 -1.10
N ILE A 31 -7.41 17.65 -0.73
CA ILE A 31 -8.76 17.93 -0.24
C ILE A 31 -8.68 18.76 1.05
N GLY A 32 -7.87 18.35 2.03
CA GLY A 32 -7.67 19.08 3.28
C GLY A 32 -7.20 20.52 3.04
N ARG A 33 -6.23 20.70 2.13
CA ARG A 33 -5.75 22.04 1.73
C ARG A 33 -6.83 22.90 1.07
N PHE A 34 -7.70 22.30 0.27
CA PHE A 34 -8.80 23.01 -0.38
C PHE A 34 -9.81 23.52 0.67
N PHE A 35 -10.14 22.70 1.66
CA PHE A 35 -10.99 23.09 2.77
C PHE A 35 -10.33 24.16 3.66
N ASP A 36 -9.05 24.00 4.01
CA ASP A 36 -8.31 25.03 4.78
C ASP A 36 -8.38 26.41 4.11
N ARG A 37 -8.20 26.47 2.78
CA ARG A 37 -8.30 27.73 2.01
C ARG A 37 -9.73 28.28 1.91
N LYS A 38 -10.74 27.42 1.91
CA LYS A 38 -12.15 27.84 1.80
C LYS A 38 -12.70 28.38 3.13
N TYR A 39 -12.25 27.82 4.25
CA TYR A 39 -12.74 28.16 5.59
C TYR A 39 -11.78 29.06 6.39
N ASP A 40 -10.72 29.59 5.75
CA ASP A 40 -9.61 30.35 6.36
C ASP A 40 -9.04 29.69 7.64
N SER A 41 -9.20 28.37 7.69
CA SER A 41 -8.83 27.53 8.82
C SER A 41 -7.35 27.22 8.62
N SER A 42 -6.47 28.02 9.23
CA SER A 42 -5.04 27.69 9.26
C SER A 42 -4.82 26.30 9.89
N PRO A 43 -3.83 25.54 9.42
CA PRO A 43 -3.94 24.41 8.50
C PRO A 43 -4.48 23.11 9.16
N TRP A 44 -5.62 23.19 9.84
CA TRP A 44 -6.18 22.07 10.60
C TRP A 44 -6.76 20.95 9.73
N PHE A 45 -7.38 21.27 8.58
CA PHE A 45 -7.92 20.26 7.67
C PHE A 45 -6.83 19.54 6.87
N LEU A 46 -5.72 20.21 6.53
CA LEU A 46 -4.55 19.54 5.97
C LEU A 46 -3.96 18.53 6.96
N LEU A 47 -3.80 18.94 8.23
CA LEU A 47 -3.30 18.06 9.28
C LEU A 47 -4.25 16.89 9.53
N GLY A 48 -5.56 17.17 9.59
CA GLY A 48 -6.61 16.15 9.68
C GLY A 48 -6.64 15.21 8.48
N GLY A 49 -6.46 15.72 7.26
CA GLY A 49 -6.42 14.93 6.03
C GLY A 49 -5.23 13.97 5.96
N ILE A 50 -4.05 14.43 6.40
CA ILE A 50 -2.86 13.56 6.53
C ILE A 50 -3.11 12.47 7.58
N PHE A 51 -3.64 12.85 8.75
CA PHE A 51 -3.91 11.91 9.83
C PHE A 51 -4.95 10.86 9.41
N LEU A 52 -6.01 11.28 8.72
CA LEU A 52 -7.04 10.40 8.20
C LEU A 52 -6.50 9.47 7.11
N SER A 53 -5.59 9.97 6.25
CA SER A 53 -4.91 9.14 5.25
C SER A 53 -4.07 8.03 5.89
N LEU A 54 -3.36 8.33 6.99
CA LEU A 54 -2.59 7.34 7.71
C LEU A 54 -3.50 6.24 8.29
N ILE A 55 -4.63 6.62 8.88
CA ILE A 55 -5.62 5.67 9.42
C ILE A 55 -6.19 4.80 8.31
N ILE A 56 -6.64 5.40 7.20
CA ILE A 56 -7.20 4.67 6.06
C ILE A 56 -6.18 3.69 5.49
N THR A 57 -4.95 4.14 5.28
CA THR A 57 -3.85 3.30 4.77
C THR A 57 -3.53 2.16 5.74
N SER A 58 -3.50 2.43 7.05
CA SER A 58 -3.26 1.42 8.08
C SER A 58 -4.35 0.34 8.13
N ILE A 59 -5.61 0.70 7.92
CA ILE A 59 -6.71 -0.27 7.86
C ILE A 59 -6.68 -1.06 6.54
N TRP A 60 -6.35 -0.40 5.43
CA TRP A 60 -6.26 -1.06 4.13
C TRP A 60 -5.10 -2.04 4.06
N ILE A 61 -3.93 -1.67 4.58
CA ILE A 61 -2.76 -2.52 4.56
C ILE A 61 -2.97 -3.75 5.43
N THR A 62 -3.57 -3.63 6.62
CA THR A 62 -3.84 -4.79 7.49
C THR A 62 -4.81 -5.77 6.82
N LYS A 63 -5.87 -5.27 6.16
CA LYS A 63 -6.80 -6.12 5.40
C LYS A 63 -6.14 -6.79 4.19
N LYS A 64 -5.36 -6.05 3.38
CA LYS A 64 -4.64 -6.62 2.23
C LYS A 64 -3.54 -7.60 2.66
N SER A 65 -2.83 -7.32 3.76
CA SER A 65 -1.76 -8.17 4.28
C SER A 65 -2.29 -9.55 4.68
N MET A 66 -3.46 -9.61 5.32
CA MET A 66 -4.08 -10.88 5.69
C MET A 66 -4.56 -11.68 4.47
N LEU A 67 -4.96 -10.99 3.40
CA LEU A 67 -5.39 -11.61 2.15
C LEU A 67 -4.19 -12.19 1.37
N ILE A 68 -3.12 -11.40 1.26
CA ILE A 68 -1.86 -11.81 0.62
C ILE A 68 -1.17 -12.95 1.40
N MET A 69 -1.19 -12.93 2.73
CA MET A 69 -0.65 -14.02 3.55
C MET A 69 -1.34 -15.36 3.30
N ARG A 70 -2.66 -15.36 3.06
CA ARG A 70 -3.40 -16.58 2.72
C ARG A 70 -3.02 -17.10 1.34
N ASP A 71 -2.95 -16.24 0.34
CA ASP A 71 -2.57 -16.64 -1.02
C ASP A 71 -1.13 -17.20 -1.07
N ILE A 72 -0.19 -16.54 -0.38
CA ILE A 72 1.21 -17.02 -0.27
C ILE A 72 1.25 -18.38 0.44
N THR A 73 0.46 -18.58 1.50
CA THR A 73 0.43 -19.85 2.25
C THR A 73 -0.19 -20.98 1.43
N GLU A 74 -1.26 -20.70 0.69
CA GLU A 74 -1.93 -21.65 -0.22
C GLU A 74 -1.01 -22.08 -1.36
N ASP A 75 -0.31 -21.13 -1.99
CA ASP A 75 0.63 -21.41 -3.09
C ASP A 75 1.84 -22.24 -2.62
N LEU A 76 2.39 -21.94 -1.44
CA LEU A 76 3.46 -22.74 -0.82
C LEU A 76 2.99 -24.17 -0.52
N LYS A 77 1.77 -24.32 -0.02
CA LYS A 77 1.20 -25.64 0.31
C LYS A 77 0.97 -26.47 -0.96
N LYS A 78 0.47 -25.85 -2.04
CA LYS A 78 0.23 -26.51 -3.34
C LYS A 78 1.53 -26.94 -4.03
N ASN A 79 2.60 -26.16 -3.89
CA ASN A 79 3.90 -26.48 -4.48
C ASN A 79 4.59 -27.65 -3.75
N LYS A 80 4.56 -27.69 -2.40
CA LYS A 80 5.13 -28.81 -1.61
C LYS A 80 4.50 -30.16 -1.93
N THR A 81 3.19 -30.23 -2.16
CA THR A 81 2.52 -31.51 -2.45
C THR A 81 2.90 -32.08 -3.81
N LYS A 82 3.22 -31.23 -4.80
CA LYS A 82 3.66 -31.66 -6.13
C LYS A 82 5.09 -32.21 -6.13
N VAL A 83 5.98 -31.65 -5.31
CA VAL A 83 7.39 -32.09 -5.22
C VAL A 83 7.54 -33.40 -4.45
N SER A 84 6.61 -33.72 -3.54
CA SER A 84 6.65 -34.97 -2.76
C SER A 84 6.04 -36.17 -3.47
N GLN A 85 5.41 -35.98 -4.64
CA GLN A 85 4.79 -37.03 -5.45
C GLN A 85 5.53 -37.34 -6.76
N SER A 86 6.67 -36.68 -7.00
CA SER A 86 7.57 -36.88 -8.15
C SER A 86 8.87 -37.55 -7.74
#